data_AF-A9BBB6-F1
#
_entry.id   AF-A9BBB6-F1
#
_cell.length_a   1.000
_cell.length_b   1.000
_cell.length_c   1.000
_cell.angle_alpha   90.00
_cell.angle_beta   90.00
_cell.angle_gamma   90.00
#
_symmetry.space_group_name_H-M   'P 1'
#
loop_
_entity.id
_entity.type
_entity.pdbx_description
1 polymer ?
#
loop_
_entity_poly.entity_id
_entity_poly.type
_entity_poly.pdbx_seq_one_letter_code
_entity_poly.pdbx_strand_id
1 'polypeptide(L)'
;MELLDEIMDTLLFWTSQQKKCLQETFKDLEAKPWSYELPVFLLNRCWLRLEKITVMELAERLPTDNSRESPELIFYDQLLKVGYDSIFAMQLCWKEFGMEDFHRALRNSWRWKDRGNNGWTFKKYVALIEQYRANIDNSLIAIPLIVLARQDLKDRHELTWLNPKDCS
;
A
#
# COMPACT_ATOMS: atom_id res chain seq x y z
N MET A 1 -18.27 -10.17 2.52
CA MET A 1 -18.12 -11.59 2.88
C MET A 1 -17.68 -12.38 1.63
N GLU A 2 -18.23 -12.10 0.45
CA GLU A 2 -17.83 -12.71 -0.84
C GLU A 2 -16.36 -12.48 -1.29
N LEU A 3 -15.74 -11.34 -0.99
CA LEU A 3 -14.36 -11.05 -1.44
C LEU A 3 -13.28 -11.88 -0.74
N LEU A 4 -13.47 -12.22 0.54
CA LEU A 4 -12.52 -13.07 1.28
C LEU A 4 -12.58 -14.53 0.79
N ASP A 5 -13.76 -15.00 0.41
CA ASP A 5 -13.95 -16.33 -0.18
C ASP A 5 -13.34 -16.39 -1.60
N GLU A 6 -13.48 -15.34 -2.43
CA GLU A 6 -12.81 -15.28 -3.74
C GLU A 6 -11.28 -15.23 -3.63
N ILE A 7 -10.72 -14.49 -2.65
CA ILE A 7 -9.26 -14.47 -2.42
C ILE A 7 -8.80 -15.83 -1.91
N MET A 8 -9.54 -16.46 -1.00
CA MET A 8 -9.27 -17.83 -0.53
C MET A 8 -9.34 -18.85 -1.67
N ASP A 9 -10.30 -18.72 -2.59
CA ASP A 9 -10.38 -19.54 -3.81
C ASP A 9 -9.21 -19.25 -4.77
N THR A 10 -8.81 -17.98 -4.91
CA THR A 10 -7.61 -17.59 -5.68
C THR A 10 -6.34 -18.15 -5.02
N LEU A 11 -6.34 -18.21 -3.70
CA LEU A 11 -5.27 -18.81 -2.90
C LEU A 11 -5.31 -20.35 -2.93
N LEU A 12 -6.37 -20.97 -3.43
CA LEU A 12 -6.45 -22.41 -3.64
C LEU A 12 -5.80 -22.85 -4.97
N PHE A 13 -5.77 -21.98 -5.98
CA PHE A 13 -5.29 -22.27 -7.33
C PHE A 13 -3.84 -21.82 -7.60
N TRP A 14 -2.96 -21.92 -6.61
CA TRP A 14 -1.54 -21.65 -6.85
C TRP A 14 -0.95 -22.74 -7.74
N THR A 15 -0.25 -22.33 -8.78
CA THR A 15 0.52 -23.26 -9.60
C THR A 15 1.65 -23.88 -8.76
N SER A 16 2.08 -25.09 -9.11
CA SER A 16 3.19 -25.78 -8.41
C SER A 16 4.47 -24.94 -8.37
N GLN A 17 4.71 -24.11 -9.40
CA GLN A 17 5.85 -23.20 -9.45
C GLN A 17 5.74 -22.06 -8.44
N GLN A 18 4.54 -21.48 -8.27
CA GLN A 18 4.31 -20.42 -7.28
C GLN A 18 4.41 -20.97 -5.86
N LYS A 19 3.84 -22.16 -5.59
CA LYS A 19 3.98 -22.82 -4.28
C LYS A 19 5.44 -23.08 -3.92
N LYS A 20 6.24 -23.55 -4.88
CA LYS A 20 7.69 -23.76 -4.68
C LYS A 20 8.41 -22.45 -4.34
N CYS A 21 8.13 -21.39 -5.09
CA CYS A 21 8.73 -20.06 -4.86
C CYS A 21 8.41 -19.51 -3.47
N LEU A 22 7.18 -19.67 -3.00
CA LEU A 22 6.80 -19.31 -1.63
C LEU A 22 7.57 -20.11 -0.59
N GLN A 23 7.58 -21.43 -0.71
CA GLN A 23 8.23 -22.31 0.26
C GLN A 23 9.72 -22.00 0.40
N GLU A 24 10.40 -21.73 -0.72
CA GLU A 24 11.79 -21.26 -0.71
C GLU A 24 11.92 -19.90 0.00
N THR A 25 11.02 -18.97 -0.30
CA THR A 25 11.05 -17.62 0.31
C THR A 25 10.76 -17.64 1.82
N PHE A 26 9.87 -18.52 2.29
CA PHE A 26 9.61 -18.70 3.72
C PHE A 26 10.82 -19.26 4.46
N LYS A 27 11.51 -20.25 3.87
CA LYS A 27 12.76 -20.78 4.44
C LYS A 27 13.84 -19.70 4.53
N ASP A 28 13.95 -18.84 3.52
CA ASP A 28 14.90 -17.73 3.54
C ASP A 28 14.57 -16.67 4.61
N LEU A 29 13.29 -16.56 5.01
CA LEU A 29 12.82 -15.58 5.99
C LEU A 29 13.14 -15.99 7.43
N GLU A 30 13.09 -17.29 7.75
CA GLU A 30 13.30 -17.83 9.11
C GLU A 30 14.65 -17.42 9.71
N ALA A 31 15.66 -17.19 8.88
CA ALA A 31 17.02 -16.89 9.32
C ALA A 31 17.42 -15.41 9.17
N LYS A 32 16.52 -14.52 8.73
CA LYS A 32 16.87 -13.14 8.38
C LYS A 32 16.39 -12.10 9.41
N PRO A 33 17.26 -11.15 9.83
CA PRO A 33 16.84 -9.99 10.60
C PRO A 33 16.03 -9.03 9.71
N TRP A 34 15.33 -8.08 10.35
CA TRP A 34 14.57 -7.05 9.65
C TRP A 34 15.46 -6.24 8.68
N SER A 35 15.03 -6.15 7.41
CA SER A 35 15.68 -5.32 6.40
C SER A 35 14.70 -4.87 5.31
N TYR A 36 15.05 -3.83 4.56
CA TYR A 36 14.27 -3.39 3.39
C TYR A 36 14.39 -4.34 2.18
N GLU A 37 15.27 -5.34 2.26
CA GLU A 37 15.41 -6.40 1.26
C GLU A 37 14.45 -7.56 1.51
N LEU A 38 13.64 -7.49 2.57
CA LEU A 38 12.66 -8.52 2.86
C LEU A 38 11.63 -8.63 1.73
N PRO A 39 11.16 -9.85 1.44
CA PRO A 39 10.28 -10.10 0.32
C PRO A 39 8.87 -9.58 0.61
N VAL A 40 8.22 -9.09 -0.45
CA VAL A 40 6.81 -8.74 -0.54
C VAL A 40 6.29 -9.35 -1.84
N PHE A 41 5.11 -9.96 -1.80
CA PHE A 41 4.49 -10.49 -3.00
C PHE A 41 3.46 -9.52 -3.57
N LEU A 42 3.48 -9.33 -4.89
CA LEU A 42 2.42 -8.66 -5.63
C LEU A 42 1.66 -9.68 -6.47
N LEU A 43 0.34 -9.75 -6.29
CA LEU A 43 -0.53 -10.60 -7.10
C LEU A 43 -1.35 -9.75 -8.06
N ASN A 44 -1.11 -9.92 -9.35
CA ASN A 44 -1.96 -9.34 -10.38
C ASN A 44 -3.16 -10.27 -10.65
N ARG A 45 -4.37 -9.83 -10.28
CA ARG A 45 -5.62 -10.59 -10.46
C ARG A 45 -5.94 -10.91 -11.92
N CYS A 46 -5.63 -10.01 -12.85
CA CYS A 46 -6.03 -10.17 -14.26
C CYS A 46 -5.23 -11.26 -14.98
N TRP A 47 -4.00 -11.52 -14.51
CA TRP A 47 -3.09 -12.48 -15.14
C TRP A 47 -2.69 -13.62 -14.20
N LEU A 48 -3.26 -13.65 -12.98
CA LEU A 48 -2.88 -14.55 -11.88
C LEU A 48 -1.36 -14.67 -11.68
N ARG A 49 -0.66 -13.55 -11.92
CA ARG A 49 0.80 -13.48 -11.88
C ARG A 49 1.22 -13.04 -10.49
N LEU A 50 1.98 -13.90 -9.83
CA LEU A 50 2.65 -13.61 -8.58
C LEU A 50 4.06 -13.10 -8.90
N GLU A 51 4.38 -11.92 -8.38
CA GLU A 51 5.72 -11.34 -8.46
C GLU A 51 6.30 -11.21 -7.06
N LYS A 52 7.57 -11.62 -6.91
CA LYS A 52 8.36 -11.41 -5.70
C LYS A 52 9.15 -10.13 -5.89
N ILE A 53 8.92 -9.16 -5.01
CA ILE A 53 9.69 -7.92 -4.93
C ILE A 53 10.20 -7.74 -3.49
N THR A 54 11.01 -6.72 -3.27
CA THR A 54 11.46 -6.31 -1.93
C THR A 54 10.60 -5.17 -1.38
N VAL A 55 10.70 -4.93 -0.07
CA VAL A 55 10.10 -3.75 0.56
C VAL A 55 10.62 -2.44 -0.07
N MET A 56 11.89 -2.40 -0.47
CA MET A 56 12.46 -1.24 -1.17
C MET A 56 11.78 -1.02 -2.53
N GLU A 57 11.69 -2.06 -3.35
CA GLU A 57 11.04 -1.98 -4.68
C GLU A 57 9.53 -1.70 -4.60
N LEU A 58 8.89 -2.06 -3.49
CA LEU A 58 7.47 -1.77 -3.26
C LEU A 58 7.18 -0.27 -3.31
N ALA A 59 8.05 0.56 -2.72
CA ALA A 59 7.88 2.01 -2.72
C ALA A 59 7.97 2.61 -4.13
N GLU A 60 8.75 1.98 -5.03
CA GLU A 60 8.89 2.40 -6.43
C GLU A 60 7.73 1.90 -7.30
N ARG A 61 7.33 0.63 -7.12
CA ARG A 61 6.27 -0.03 -7.91
C ARG A 61 4.87 0.43 -7.54
N LEU A 62 4.62 0.69 -6.26
CA LEU A 62 3.35 1.18 -5.72
C LEU A 62 3.61 2.45 -4.91
N PRO A 63 3.89 3.58 -5.61
CA PRO A 63 4.13 4.85 -4.94
C PRO A 63 2.93 5.23 -4.09
N THR A 64 3.20 5.64 -2.85
CA THR A 64 2.15 5.95 -1.88
C THR A 64 1.50 7.30 -2.20
N ASP A 65 0.19 7.37 -1.98
CA ASP A 65 -0.49 8.66 -1.95
C ASP A 65 -0.12 9.37 -0.65
N ASN A 66 0.82 10.30 -0.73
CA ASN A 66 1.26 11.17 0.35
C ASN A 66 0.52 12.52 0.36
N SER A 67 -0.42 12.74 -0.56
CA SER A 67 -1.07 14.05 -0.70
C SER A 67 -1.91 14.43 0.51
N ARG A 68 -2.42 13.44 1.26
CA ARG A 68 -3.14 13.66 2.53
C ARG A 68 -2.24 14.00 3.70
N GLU A 69 -0.92 13.87 3.54
CA GLU A 69 0.07 14.21 4.55
C GLU A 69 0.78 15.53 4.25
N SER A 70 0.45 16.18 3.13
CA SER A 70 0.94 17.51 2.80
C SER A 70 0.45 18.53 3.85
N PRO A 71 1.36 19.22 4.57
CA PRO A 71 0.99 20.13 5.64
C PRO A 71 0.04 21.24 5.16
N GLU A 72 0.20 21.68 3.91
CA GLU A 72 -0.62 22.70 3.28
C GLU A 72 -2.07 22.22 3.08
N LEU A 73 -2.25 20.95 2.72
CA LEU A 73 -3.59 20.36 2.52
C LEU A 73 -4.25 19.96 3.85
N ILE A 74 -3.47 19.52 4.84
CA ILE A 74 -3.97 19.30 6.20
C ILE A 74 -4.50 20.61 6.79
N PHE A 75 -3.71 21.69 6.68
CA PHE A 75 -4.10 23.00 7.17
C PHE A 75 -5.34 23.53 6.43
N TYR A 76 -5.39 23.38 5.11
CA TYR A 76 -6.56 23.73 4.31
C TYR A 76 -7.82 22.97 4.75
N ASP A 77 -7.74 21.65 4.94
CA ASP A 77 -8.86 20.82 5.40
C ASP A 77 -9.32 21.19 6.82
N GLN A 78 -8.39 21.55 7.70
CA GLN A 78 -8.71 22.08 9.03
C GLN A 78 -9.49 23.39 8.96
N LEU A 79 -9.09 24.33 8.10
CA LEU A 79 -9.79 25.61 7.90
C LEU A 79 -11.22 25.38 7.39
N LEU A 80 -11.40 24.49 6.42
CA LEU A 80 -12.73 24.12 5.93
C LEU A 80 -13.59 23.50 7.04
N LYS A 81 -13.02 22.61 7.87
CA LYS A 81 -13.73 21.98 9.00
C LYS A 81 -14.16 22.98 10.07
N VAL A 82 -13.39 24.04 10.27
CA VAL A 82 -13.74 25.16 11.17
C VAL A 82 -14.85 26.05 10.58
N GLY A 83 -15.19 25.86 9.31
CA GLY A 83 -16.28 26.56 8.62
C GLY A 83 -15.83 27.78 7.83
N TYR A 84 -14.52 27.94 7.60
CA TYR A 84 -14.04 29.00 6.71
C TYR A 84 -14.43 28.71 5.26
N ASP A 85 -14.72 29.78 4.52
CA ASP A 85 -14.93 29.70 3.07
C ASP A 85 -13.65 29.22 2.36
N SER A 86 -13.84 28.50 1.25
CA SER A 86 -12.75 27.93 0.46
C SER A 86 -11.74 28.97 -0.04
N ILE A 87 -12.18 30.15 -0.47
CA ILE A 87 -11.30 31.19 -1.02
C ILE A 87 -10.46 31.77 0.12
N PHE A 88 -11.09 32.00 1.26
CA PHE A 88 -10.41 32.51 2.45
C PHE A 88 -9.41 31.49 3.00
N ALA A 89 -9.77 30.21 3.04
CA ALA A 89 -8.88 29.14 3.46
C ALA A 89 -7.65 29.01 2.53
N MET A 90 -7.83 29.16 1.21
CA MET A 90 -6.72 29.18 0.25
C MET A 90 -5.76 30.35 0.50
N GLN A 91 -6.29 31.55 0.73
CA GLN A 91 -5.47 32.74 1.02
C GLN A 91 -4.62 32.55 2.29
N LEU A 92 -5.19 31.95 3.34
CA LEU A 92 -4.44 31.61 4.55
C LEU A 92 -3.34 30.58 4.28
N CYS A 93 -3.62 29.54 3.49
CA CYS A 93 -2.60 28.56 3.11
C CYS A 93 -1.45 29.19 2.31
N TRP A 94 -1.77 30.11 1.38
CA TRP A 94 -0.76 30.85 0.62
C TRP A 94 0.12 31.72 1.51
N LYS A 95 -0.48 32.34 2.53
CA LYS A 95 0.26 33.17 3.49
C LYS A 95 1.22 32.33 4.36
N GLU A 96 0.77 31.17 4.82
CA GLU A 96 1.56 30.33 5.75
C GLU A 96 2.62 29.48 5.04
N PHE A 97 2.31 28.92 3.87
CA PHE A 97 3.20 27.94 3.20
C PHE A 97 3.72 28.41 1.85
N GLY A 98 3.18 29.50 1.28
CA GLY A 98 3.48 29.92 -0.07
C GLY A 98 2.55 29.32 -1.12
N MET A 99 2.28 30.12 -2.16
CA MET A 99 1.33 29.77 -3.23
C MET A 99 1.81 28.56 -4.06
N GLU A 100 3.10 28.49 -4.35
CA GLU A 100 3.68 27.44 -5.20
C GLU A 100 3.61 26.06 -4.53
N ASP A 101 3.93 26.00 -3.24
CA ASP A 101 3.92 24.77 -2.44
C ASP A 101 2.48 24.25 -2.27
N PHE A 102 1.53 25.13 -1.94
CA PHE A 102 0.11 24.77 -1.87
C PHE A 102 -0.42 24.26 -3.22
N HIS A 103 -0.10 24.92 -4.34
CA HIS A 103 -0.52 24.46 -5.67
C HIS A 103 0.15 23.15 -6.07
N ARG A 104 1.41 22.91 -5.66
CA ARG A 104 2.09 21.63 -5.86
C ARG A 104 1.38 20.51 -5.09
N ALA A 105 1.08 20.73 -3.81
CA ALA A 105 0.34 19.78 -2.98
C ALA A 105 -1.06 19.50 -3.58
N LEU A 106 -1.77 20.55 -4.01
CA LEU A 106 -3.08 20.42 -4.66
C LEU A 106 -2.97 19.59 -5.95
N ARG A 107 -2.06 19.91 -6.87
CA ARG A 107 -1.85 19.12 -8.09
C ARG A 107 -1.52 17.66 -7.81
N ASN A 108 -0.69 17.38 -6.81
CA ASN A 108 -0.39 16.03 -6.39
C ASN A 108 -1.65 15.31 -5.89
N SER A 109 -2.44 15.95 -5.04
CA SER A 109 -3.71 15.38 -4.56
C SER A 109 -4.72 15.11 -5.68
N TRP A 110 -4.77 15.95 -6.71
CA TRP A 110 -5.65 15.75 -7.86
C TRP A 110 -5.19 14.59 -8.73
N ARG A 111 -3.87 14.43 -8.95
CA ARG A 111 -3.33 13.26 -9.66
C ARG A 111 -3.72 11.95 -8.99
N TRP A 112 -3.73 11.91 -7.65
CA TRP A 112 -4.14 10.74 -6.89
C TRP A 112 -5.66 10.54 -6.83
N LYS A 113 -6.45 11.63 -6.84
CA LYS A 113 -7.91 11.56 -6.95
C LYS A 113 -8.38 11.10 -8.34
N ASP A 114 -7.68 11.50 -9.40
CA ASP A 114 -8.04 11.23 -10.80
C ASP A 114 -7.55 9.84 -11.25
N ARG A 115 -6.29 9.47 -10.98
CA ARG A 115 -5.78 8.12 -11.28
C ARG A 115 -6.24 7.06 -10.29
N GLY A 116 -6.57 7.46 -9.06
CA GLY A 116 -6.69 6.56 -7.93
C GLY A 116 -5.35 5.94 -7.54
N ASN A 117 -5.16 5.65 -6.25
CA ASN A 117 -4.14 4.70 -5.81
C ASN A 117 -4.79 3.38 -5.35
N ASN A 118 -6.02 3.12 -5.80
CA ASN A 118 -6.86 1.99 -5.39
C ASN A 118 -6.87 1.78 -3.86
N GLY A 119 -6.87 2.86 -3.09
CA GLY A 119 -6.85 2.81 -1.62
C GLY A 119 -5.51 2.40 -0.99
N TRP A 120 -4.41 2.32 -1.75
CA TRP A 120 -3.05 2.32 -1.24
C TRP A 120 -2.65 3.73 -0.83
N THR A 121 -2.24 3.90 0.43
CA THR A 121 -1.96 5.21 1.03
C THR A 121 -0.67 5.10 1.83
N PHE A 122 -0.02 6.22 2.12
CA PHE A 122 1.17 6.20 2.97
C PHE A 122 0.90 5.52 4.32
N LYS A 123 -0.26 5.79 4.94
CA LYS A 123 -0.69 5.12 6.17
C LYS A 123 -0.72 3.59 6.05
N LYS A 124 -1.22 3.03 4.94
CA LYS A 124 -1.23 1.57 4.72
C LYS A 124 0.17 1.01 4.52
N TYR A 125 1.03 1.75 3.81
CA TYR A 125 2.43 1.38 3.64
C TYR A 125 3.16 1.35 4.98
N VAL A 126 3.06 2.41 5.79
CA VAL A 126 3.67 2.45 7.14
C VAL A 126 3.15 1.31 8.01
N ALA A 127 1.83 1.08 8.03
CA ALA A 127 1.23 -0.02 8.78
C ALA A 127 1.78 -1.40 8.34
N LEU A 128 2.01 -1.60 7.03
CA LEU A 128 2.66 -2.81 6.51
C LEU A 128 4.09 -2.94 7.06
N ILE A 129 4.89 -1.87 7.00
CA ILE A 129 6.28 -1.88 7.48
C ILE A 129 6.34 -2.18 8.98
N GLU A 130 5.53 -1.48 9.78
CA GLU A 130 5.45 -1.66 11.22
C GLU A 130 5.05 -3.10 11.58
N GLN A 131 4.01 -3.63 10.91
CA GLN A 131 3.57 -5.00 11.14
C GLN A 131 4.61 -6.03 10.69
N TYR A 132 5.28 -5.80 9.56
CA TYR A 132 6.29 -6.74 9.06
C TYR A 132 7.49 -6.80 10.01
N ARG A 133 7.95 -5.63 10.46
CA ARG A 133 9.01 -5.54 11.46
C ARG A 133 8.61 -6.23 12.76
N ALA A 134 7.42 -5.96 13.27
CA ALA A 134 6.91 -6.63 14.46
C ALA A 134 6.85 -8.15 14.28
N ASN A 135 6.46 -8.65 13.11
CA ASN A 135 6.44 -10.09 12.84
C ASN A 135 7.85 -10.68 12.92
N ILE A 136 8.84 -10.06 12.27
CA ILE A 136 10.23 -10.52 12.31
C ILE A 136 10.81 -10.48 13.73
N ASP A 137 10.60 -9.37 14.45
CA ASP A 137 11.07 -9.21 15.82
C ASP A 137 10.44 -10.26 16.77
N ASN A 138 9.20 -10.69 16.50
CA ASN A 138 8.50 -11.76 17.23
C ASN A 138 8.74 -13.17 16.65
N SER A 139 9.64 -13.33 15.67
CA SER A 139 9.89 -14.61 14.97
C SER A 139 8.64 -15.23 14.34
N LEU A 140 7.66 -14.41 13.95
CA LEU A 140 6.47 -14.81 13.21
C LEU A 140 6.78 -14.82 11.71
N ILE A 141 6.67 -15.99 11.11
CA ILE A 141 6.94 -16.20 9.69
C ILE A 141 5.68 -15.83 8.90
N ALA A 142 5.60 -14.57 8.49
CA ALA A 142 4.51 -14.05 7.67
C ALA A 142 5.05 -13.09 6.62
N ILE A 143 4.67 -13.29 5.35
CA ILE A 143 5.09 -12.45 4.23
C ILE A 143 3.88 -11.66 3.72
N PRO A 144 3.99 -10.33 3.53
CA PRO A 144 2.90 -9.55 2.97
C PRO A 144 2.66 -9.89 1.50
N LEU A 145 1.39 -10.09 1.16
CA LEU A 145 0.86 -10.24 -0.19
C LEU A 145 -0.07 -9.06 -0.47
N ILE A 146 0.28 -8.26 -1.48
CA ILE A 146 -0.57 -7.19 -1.99
C ILE A 146 -1.26 -7.68 -3.24
N VAL A 147 -2.57 -7.80 -3.17
CA VAL A 147 -3.40 -8.14 -4.32
C VAL A 147 -3.76 -6.86 -5.06
N LEU A 148 -3.35 -6.78 -6.32
CA LEU A 148 -3.54 -5.60 -7.14
C LEU A 148 -5.01 -5.46 -7.56
N ALA A 149 -5.56 -4.25 -7.41
CA ALA A 149 -6.89 -3.90 -7.88
C ALA A 149 -7.00 -4.06 -9.39
N ARG A 150 -8.19 -4.44 -9.87
CA ARG A 150 -8.48 -4.42 -11.31
C ARG A 150 -8.60 -2.97 -11.79
N GLN A 151 -8.06 -2.69 -12.98
CA GLN A 151 -7.98 -1.32 -13.53
C GLN A 151 -9.33 -0.71 -13.94
N ASP A 152 -10.39 -1.51 -13.99
CA ASP A 152 -11.70 -1.19 -14.58
C ASP A 152 -12.82 -1.02 -13.53
N LEU A 153 -12.57 -1.39 -12.27
CA LEU A 153 -13.53 -1.30 -11.17
C LEU A 153 -12.99 -0.33 -10.10
N LYS A 154 -13.89 0.22 -9.27
CA LYS A 154 -13.52 0.92 -8.00
C LYS A 154 -12.94 -0.05 -6.96
N ASP A 155 -12.20 -1.05 -7.43
CA ASP A 155 -11.57 -2.09 -6.66
C ASP A 155 -10.36 -1.52 -5.93
N ARG A 156 -9.99 -2.12 -4.80
CA ARG A 156 -8.93 -1.61 -3.94
C ARG A 156 -7.78 -2.60 -3.86
N HIS A 157 -6.57 -2.07 -3.72
CA HIS A 157 -5.43 -2.87 -3.30
C HIS A 157 -5.72 -3.47 -1.92
N GLU A 158 -5.57 -4.77 -1.84
CA GLU A 158 -5.78 -5.53 -0.63
C GLU A 158 -4.45 -6.04 -0.11
N LEU A 159 -4.27 -5.95 1.20
CA LEU A 159 -3.11 -6.49 1.89
C LEU A 159 -3.54 -7.71 2.69
N THR A 160 -2.94 -8.83 2.36
CA THR A 160 -3.10 -10.10 3.07
C THR A 160 -1.72 -10.56 3.53
N TRP A 161 -1.66 -11.38 4.58
CA TRP A 161 -0.41 -11.96 5.08
C TRP A 161 -0.42 -13.44 4.79
N LEU A 162 0.62 -13.92 4.11
CA LEU A 162 0.82 -15.33 3.82
C LEU A 162 1.66 -15.95 4.93
N ASN A 163 1.23 -17.11 5.38
CA ASN A 163 1.95 -17.97 6.31
C ASN A 163 2.41 -19.24 5.59
N PRO A 164 3.40 -19.97 6.14
CA PRO A 164 3.86 -21.24 5.57
C PRO A 164 2.73 -22.27 5.36
N LYS A 165 1.69 -22.23 6.20
CA LYS A 165 0.53 -23.11 6.14
C LYS A 165 -0.35 -22.89 4.90
N ASP A 166 -0.37 -21.67 4.36
CA ASP A 166 -1.17 -21.32 3.18
C ASP A 166 -0.57 -21.92 1.89
N CYS A 167 0.62 -22.50 2.00
CA CYS A 167 1.42 -23.04 0.90
C CYS A 167 1.51 -24.58 0.93
N SER A 168 0.77 -25.20 1.85
CA SER A 168 0.78 -26.65 2.11
C SER A 168 -0.06 -27.45 1.12
#